data_AF-A0A2A4N994-F1
#
_entry.id   AF-A0A2A4N994-F1
#
_cell.length_a   1.000
_cell.length_b   1.000
_cell.length_c   1.000
_cell.angle_alpha   90.00
_cell.angle_beta   90.00
_cell.angle_gamma   90.00
#
_symmetry.space_group_name_H-M   'P 1'
#
loop_
_entity.id
_entity.type
_entity.pdbx_description
1 polymer ?
#
loop_
_entity_poly.entity_id
_entity_poly.type
_entity_poly.pdbx_seq_one_letter_code
_entity_poly.pdbx_strand_id
1 'polypeptide(L)'
;MKFGLLAVVALLAACTQQQTDALWSTQLATAEQPGTEYVTVLGRTWTVYPSPDQPGVYVAQRDNLDLNPYGAPSARRSPQAVRAIQLATGCRVVSSTMIQDTSARFFASVVCK
;
A
#
# COMPACT_ATOMS: atom_id res chain seq x y z
N MET A 1 43.66 -17.84 42.29
CA MET A 1 43.62 -16.86 41.17
C MET A 1 43.21 -17.54 39.85
N LYS A 2 42.13 -18.34 39.81
CA LYS A 2 41.82 -19.20 38.65
C LYS A 2 40.40 -19.03 38.06
N PHE A 3 39.58 -18.14 38.65
CA PHE A 3 38.19 -17.93 38.24
C PHE A 3 37.93 -16.56 37.57
N GLY A 4 38.89 -15.63 37.61
CA GLY A 4 38.72 -14.29 37.00
C GLY A 4 38.73 -14.29 35.47
N LEU A 5 39.46 -15.23 34.85
CA LEU A 5 39.60 -15.31 33.39
C LEU A 5 38.35 -15.85 32.68
N LEU A 6 37.52 -16.65 33.34
CA LEU A 6 36.31 -17.22 32.73
C LEU A 6 35.15 -16.23 32.64
N ALA A 7 35.06 -15.27 33.58
CA ALA A 7 34.01 -14.26 33.59
C ALA A 7 34.17 -13.24 32.45
N VAL A 8 35.41 -12.90 32.09
CA VAL A 8 35.70 -11.90 31.03
C VAL A 8 35.40 -12.44 29.63
N VAL A 9 35.59 -13.75 29.39
CA VAL A 9 35.30 -14.37 28.08
C VAL A 9 33.79 -14.48 27.83
N ALA A 10 32.99 -14.73 28.87
CA ALA A 10 31.52 -14.78 28.75
C ALA A 10 30.89 -13.40 28.43
N LEU A 11 31.48 -12.31 28.94
CA LEU A 11 31.03 -10.94 28.69
C LEU A 11 31.30 -10.45 27.25
N LEU A 12 32.35 -10.96 26.60
CA LEU A 12 32.69 -10.60 25.22
C LEU A 12 31.85 -11.35 24.16
N ALA A 13 31.33 -12.54 24.47
CA ALA A 13 30.49 -13.30 23.54
C ALA A 13 29.04 -12.74 23.43
N ALA A 14 28.52 -12.11 24.48
CA ALA A 14 27.13 -11.65 24.55
C ALA A 14 26.83 -10.40 23.70
N CYS A 15 27.85 -9.64 23.26
CA CYS A 15 27.63 -8.41 22.49
C CYS A 15 27.43 -8.64 20.98
N THR A 16 27.63 -9.85 20.45
CA THR A 16 27.56 -10.10 18.99
C THR A 16 26.18 -10.52 18.50
N GLN A 17 25.27 -10.95 19.38
CA GLN A 17 23.94 -11.43 18.97
C GLN A 17 22.87 -10.34 18.84
N GLN A 18 23.08 -9.14 19.37
CA GLN A 18 22.01 -8.14 19.44
C GLN A 18 21.93 -7.20 18.23
N GLN A 19 22.85 -7.30 17.27
CA GLN A 19 22.93 -6.35 16.14
C GLN A 19 22.34 -6.83 14.81
N THR A 20 21.97 -8.11 14.66
CA THR A 20 21.41 -8.62 13.40
C THR A 20 19.90 -8.45 13.29
N ASP A 21 19.15 -8.50 14.39
CA ASP A 21 17.68 -8.47 14.35
C ASP A 21 17.11 -7.05 14.12
N ALA A 22 17.89 -6.01 14.44
CA ALA A 22 17.51 -4.62 14.26
C ALA A 22 17.65 -4.12 12.81
N LEU A 23 18.42 -4.82 11.95
CA LEU A 23 18.66 -4.40 10.57
C LEU A 23 17.55 -4.84 9.61
N TRP A 24 16.69 -5.79 10.01
CA TRP A 24 15.64 -6.34 9.15
C TRP A 24 14.23 -6.03 9.63
N SER A 25 14.07 -5.48 10.84
CA SER A 25 12.79 -5.05 11.41
C SER A 25 12.48 -3.60 11.05
N THR A 26 12.55 -3.25 9.76
CA THR A 26 11.87 -2.04 9.29
C THR A 26 10.38 -2.36 9.24
N GLN A 27 9.69 -2.12 10.35
CA GLN A 27 8.23 -2.13 10.36
C GLN A 27 7.78 -1.03 9.39
N LEU A 28 7.37 -1.43 8.18
CA LEU A 28 6.75 -0.54 7.21
C LEU A 28 5.36 -0.18 7.75
N ALA A 29 5.32 0.76 8.68
CA ALA A 29 4.08 1.43 9.03
C ALA A 29 3.58 2.10 7.76
N THR A 30 2.54 1.52 7.16
CA THR A 30 1.87 2.13 6.01
C THR A 30 1.10 3.32 6.57
N ALA A 31 1.73 4.50 6.55
CA ALA A 31 1.03 5.72 6.93
C ALA A 31 -0.14 5.88 5.95
N GLU A 32 -1.37 5.73 6.44
CA GLU A 32 -2.56 5.91 5.63
C GLU A 32 -2.58 7.36 5.14
N GLN A 33 -2.56 7.55 3.83
CA GLN A 33 -2.44 8.87 3.26
C GLN A 33 -3.72 9.67 3.57
N PRO A 34 -3.63 10.95 3.99
CA PRO A 34 -4.83 11.74 4.26
C PRO A 34 -5.75 11.81 3.03
N GLY A 35 -7.05 11.64 3.24
CA GLY A 35 -8.03 11.56 2.16
C GLY A 35 -8.08 10.19 1.46
N THR A 36 -7.61 9.13 2.13
CA THR A 36 -7.83 7.75 1.68
C THR A 36 -9.27 7.33 1.97
N GLU A 37 -9.93 6.78 0.96
CA GLU A 37 -11.29 6.28 1.01
C GLU A 37 -11.34 4.83 0.53
N TYR A 38 -12.18 4.02 1.16
CA TYR A 38 -12.38 2.62 0.82
C TYR A 38 -13.77 2.41 0.24
N VAL A 39 -13.84 1.98 -1.03
CA VAL A 39 -15.11 1.81 -1.75
C VAL A 39 -15.22 0.42 -2.35
N THR A 40 -16.44 -0.12 -2.38
CA THR A 40 -16.69 -1.43 -2.99
C THR A 40 -17.28 -1.26 -4.40
N VAL A 41 -16.64 -1.87 -5.39
CA VAL A 41 -17.11 -1.90 -6.78
C VAL A 41 -17.11 -3.35 -7.27
N LEU A 42 -18.28 -3.85 -7.68
CA LEU A 42 -18.48 -5.22 -8.16
C LEU A 42 -17.90 -6.30 -7.21
N GLY A 43 -18.09 -6.11 -5.90
CA GLY A 43 -17.66 -7.07 -4.88
C GLY A 43 -16.15 -7.09 -4.61
N ARG A 44 -15.42 -6.05 -5.03
CA ARG A 44 -14.01 -5.84 -4.70
C ARG A 44 -13.83 -4.51 -3.99
N THR A 45 -13.01 -4.49 -2.95
CA THR A 45 -12.61 -3.27 -2.27
C THR A 45 -11.57 -2.52 -3.09
N TRP A 46 -11.71 -1.20 -3.16
CA TRP A 46 -10.78 -0.30 -3.79
C TRP A 46 -10.36 0.76 -2.77
N THR A 47 -9.05 0.95 -2.66
CA THR A 47 -8.45 2.04 -1.91
C THR A 47 -8.24 3.20 -2.87
N VAL A 48 -8.81 4.36 -2.55
CA VAL A 48 -8.73 5.57 -3.37
C VAL A 48 -8.09 6.67 -2.55
N TYR A 49 -7.09 7.36 -3.08
CA TYR A 49 -6.39 8.45 -2.40
C TYR A 49 -5.90 9.52 -3.38
N PRO A 50 -5.73 10.78 -2.96
CA PRO A 50 -5.16 11.81 -3.82
C PRO A 50 -3.70 11.48 -4.19
N SER A 51 -3.23 11.82 -5.39
CA SER A 51 -1.82 11.66 -5.74
C SER A 51 -0.99 12.71 -4.99
N PRO A 52 0.11 12.32 -4.29
CA PRO A 52 0.95 13.27 -3.58
C PRO A 52 1.70 14.21 -4.54
N ASP A 53 2.00 13.74 -5.76
CA ASP A 53 2.80 14.47 -6.73
C ASP A 53 1.96 15.35 -7.68
N GLN A 54 0.66 15.08 -7.79
CA GLN A 54 -0.21 15.67 -8.81
C GLN A 54 -1.55 16.14 -8.22
N PRO A 55 -1.70 17.45 -7.96
CA PRO A 55 -2.97 18.01 -7.49
C PRO A 55 -4.12 17.68 -8.45
N GLY A 56 -5.28 17.28 -7.90
CA GLY A 56 -6.47 16.95 -8.68
C GLY A 56 -6.44 15.58 -9.38
N VAL A 57 -5.37 14.80 -9.20
CA VAL A 57 -5.29 13.40 -9.63
C VAL A 57 -5.55 12.50 -8.44
N TYR A 58 -6.38 11.47 -8.66
CA TYR A 58 -6.66 10.44 -7.67
C TYR A 58 -6.13 9.09 -8.15
N VAL A 59 -5.65 8.31 -7.20
CA VAL A 59 -5.15 6.96 -7.39
C VAL A 59 -6.22 5.99 -6.90
N ALA A 60 -6.53 4.97 -7.69
CA ALA A 60 -7.38 3.85 -7.29
C ALA A 60 -6.60 2.55 -7.40
N GLN A 61 -6.49 1.84 -6.28
CA GLN A 61 -5.85 0.54 -6.18
C GLN A 61 -6.87 -0.48 -5.72
N ARG A 62 -6.98 -1.59 -6.45
CA ARG A 62 -7.89 -2.67 -6.10
C ARG A 62 -7.22 -3.62 -5.13
N ASP A 63 -7.94 -4.01 -4.08
CA ASP A 63 -7.52 -5.13 -3.25
C ASP A 63 -7.53 -6.45 -4.06
N ASN A 64 -6.54 -7.30 -3.79
CA ASN A 64 -6.34 -8.54 -4.53
C ASN A 64 -7.06 -9.75 -3.91
N LEU A 65 -7.97 -9.53 -2.93
CA LEU A 65 -8.65 -10.57 -2.16
C LEU A 65 -7.70 -11.69 -1.71
N ASP A 66 -6.63 -11.30 -1.00
CA ASP A 66 -5.66 -12.24 -0.41
C ASP A 66 -5.11 -13.29 -1.40
N LEU A 67 -5.01 -12.94 -2.69
CA LEU A 67 -4.54 -13.83 -3.75
C LEU A 67 -5.38 -15.10 -3.95
N ASN A 68 -6.68 -15.08 -3.62
CA ASN A 68 -7.55 -16.25 -3.78
C ASN A 68 -7.58 -16.76 -5.24
N PRO A 69 -7.03 -17.96 -5.53
CA PRO A 69 -6.94 -18.50 -6.89
C PRO A 69 -8.31 -18.91 -7.47
N TYR A 70 -9.32 -19.11 -6.63
CA TYR A 70 -10.69 -19.44 -7.02
C TYR A 70 -11.64 -18.24 -6.93
N GLY A 71 -11.10 -17.02 -6.80
CA GLY A 71 -11.88 -15.80 -6.76
C GLY A 71 -12.63 -15.52 -8.08
N ALA A 72 -13.63 -14.64 -8.01
CA ALA A 72 -14.38 -14.21 -9.20
C ALA A 72 -13.43 -13.77 -10.34
N PRO A 73 -13.78 -14.08 -11.61
CA PRO A 73 -12.90 -13.89 -12.76
C PRO A 73 -12.47 -12.43 -12.96
N SER A 74 -11.37 -12.26 -13.71
CA SER A 74 -10.82 -10.95 -14.06
C SER A 74 -11.82 -10.09 -14.83
N ALA A 75 -12.46 -9.14 -14.14
CA ALA A 75 -13.27 -8.09 -14.76
C ALA A 75 -12.38 -6.91 -15.23
N ARG A 76 -12.81 -6.19 -16.28
CA ARG A 76 -12.10 -5.00 -16.78
C ARG A 76 -11.92 -3.99 -15.65
N ARG A 77 -10.67 -3.65 -15.34
CA ARG A 77 -10.31 -2.85 -14.15
C ARG A 77 -10.51 -1.36 -14.35
N SER A 78 -10.29 -0.82 -15.55
CA SER A 78 -10.39 0.62 -15.81
C SER A 78 -11.79 1.20 -15.54
N PRO A 79 -12.90 0.61 -16.02
CA PRO A 79 -14.24 1.10 -15.70
C PRO A 79 -14.57 1.01 -14.20
N GLN A 80 -14.04 0.00 -13.50
CA GLN A 80 -14.20 -0.13 -12.06
C GLN A 80 -13.40 0.93 -11.31
N ALA A 81 -12.17 1.22 -11.75
CA ALA A 81 -11.34 2.30 -11.20
C ALA A 81 -12.03 3.66 -11.38
N VAL A 82 -12.61 3.93 -12.55
CA VAL A 82 -13.42 5.14 -12.77
C VAL A 82 -14.55 5.21 -11.75
N ARG A 83 -15.31 4.13 -11.56
CA ARG A 83 -16.42 4.08 -10.61
C ARG A 83 -15.94 4.25 -9.17
N ALA A 84 -14.81 3.64 -8.81
CA ALA A 84 -14.22 3.75 -7.48
C ALA A 84 -13.83 5.20 -7.18
N ILE A 85 -13.13 5.87 -8.09
CA ILE A 85 -12.74 7.29 -7.92
C ILE A 85 -13.98 8.19 -7.82
N GLN A 86 -15.01 7.96 -8.65
CA GLN A 86 -16.26 8.73 -8.57
C GLN A 86 -16.99 8.53 -7.24
N LEU A 87 -17.01 7.30 -6.70
CA LEU A 87 -17.65 7.00 -5.42
C LEU A 87 -16.88 7.62 -4.24
N ALA A 88 -15.56 7.57 -4.27
CA ALA A 88 -14.71 8.10 -3.21
C ALA A 88 -14.67 9.63 -3.19
N THR A 89 -14.65 10.27 -4.36
CA THR A 89 -14.50 11.74 -4.46
C THR A 89 -15.81 12.49 -4.63
N GLY A 90 -16.87 11.83 -5.10
CA GLY A 90 -18.10 12.49 -5.55
C GLY A 90 -17.93 13.28 -6.86
N CYS A 91 -16.73 13.32 -7.43
CA CYS A 91 -16.40 14.13 -8.60
C CYS A 91 -16.43 13.32 -9.89
N ARG A 92 -16.49 14.01 -11.03
CA ARG A 92 -16.45 13.37 -12.35
C ARG A 92 -15.00 13.08 -12.74
N VAL A 93 -14.70 11.82 -13.04
CA VAL A 93 -13.40 11.42 -13.60
C VAL A 93 -13.27 11.83 -15.08
N VAL A 94 -12.12 12.38 -15.45
CA VAL A 94 -11.72 12.62 -16.84
C VAL A 94 -11.08 11.36 -17.40
N SER A 95 -11.87 10.51 -18.06
CA SER A 95 -11.42 9.18 -18.49
C SER A 95 -10.23 9.19 -19.46
N SER A 96 -10.03 10.28 -20.22
CA SER A 96 -8.91 10.43 -21.14
C SER A 96 -7.57 10.64 -20.45
N THR A 97 -7.54 11.02 -19.17
CA THR A 97 -6.31 11.17 -18.38
C THR A 97 -5.96 9.91 -17.58
N MET A 98 -6.74 8.84 -17.75
CA MET A 98 -6.54 7.61 -17.00
C MET A 98 -5.27 6.88 -17.47
N ILE A 99 -4.35 6.65 -16.55
CA ILE A 99 -3.15 5.82 -16.75
C ILE A 99 -3.10 4.69 -15.72
N GLN A 100 -2.47 3.58 -16.10
CA GLN A 100 -2.24 2.44 -15.22
C GLN A 100 -0.74 2.18 -15.12
N ASP A 101 -0.23 1.96 -13.90
CA ASP A 101 1.15 1.53 -13.68
C ASP A 101 1.31 0.00 -13.64
N THR A 102 2.55 -0.46 -13.49
CA THR A 102 2.89 -1.89 -13.41
C THR A 102 2.33 -2.58 -12.18
N SER A 103 2.08 -1.83 -11.10
CA SER A 103 1.43 -2.30 -9.87
C SER A 103 -0.11 -2.32 -9.97
N ALA A 104 -0.66 -2.06 -11.16
CA ALA A 104 -2.10 -1.97 -11.40
C ALA A 104 -2.82 -0.92 -10.55
N ARG A 105 -2.13 0.18 -10.21
CA ARG A 105 -2.73 1.41 -9.70
C ARG A 105 -3.21 2.26 -10.87
N PHE A 106 -4.41 2.81 -10.75
CA PHE A 106 -5.03 3.66 -11.76
C PHE A 106 -4.98 5.11 -11.30
N PHE A 107 -4.43 6.00 -12.12
CA PHE A 107 -4.37 7.43 -11.84
C PHE A 107 -5.31 8.13 -12.82
N ALA A 108 -6.15 9.05 -12.33
CA ALA A 108 -6.99 9.87 -13.19
C ALA A 108 -7.30 11.23 -12.56
N SER A 109 -7.43 12.24 -13.41
CA SER A 109 -7.86 13.58 -12.99
C SER A 109 -9.35 13.60 -12.72
N VAL A 110 -9.78 14.41 -11.74
CA VAL A 110 -11.20 14.62 -11.42
C VAL A 110 -11.60 16.08 -11.61
N VAL A 111 -12.87 16.29 -11.94
CA VAL A 111 -13.51 17.61 -12.00
C VAL A 111 -14.72 17.58 -11.08
N CYS A 112 -14.67 18.41 -10.04
CA CYS A 112 -15.75 18.61 -9.09
C CYS A 112 -16.61 19.79 -9.56
N LYS A 113 -17.92 19.73 -9.32
CA LYS A 113 -18.85 20.82 -9.63
C LYS A 113 -18.89 21.84 -8.52
#